data_AF-A0A7W0WRH3-F1
#
_entry.id   AF-A0A7W0WRH3-F1
#
_cell.length_a   1.000
_cell.length_b   1.000
_cell.length_c   1.000
_cell.angle_alpha   90.00
_cell.angle_beta   90.00
_cell.angle_gamma   90.00
#
_symmetry.space_group_name_H-M   'P 1'
#
loop_
_entity.id
_entity.type
_entity.pdbx_description
1 polymer ?
#
loop_
_entity_poly.entity_id
_entity_poly.type
_entity_poly.pdbx_seq_one_letter_code
_entity_poly.pdbx_strand_id
1 'polypeptide(L)'
;MDDAEQGHAPPVVHKSSDSGLSGLGLIMQLVGNMMTAVVACYGVIMVIAMLEGGGRGESGKMILFVLALVGTSLARSVVHAAAGRSLLYELSQSGTPMSHVNRYVLVAAVQTGVVALGLLINDVPGAQIAGITLMLAAWPIALALVAKPIIMEHGDVVPMADDKGFAGASILLLIFGCIGVGIGAVMLLAWLEMPSEGAMLMKLGTLVAFGMLTIRSILHVRAGMRGSSAVLMAETAEAAGKYASFGVIASVVSGGVFFVAMFGMMGGRGGPGGGMVMMLMLFMVVMITWVLLVWPLTVKRFFGDRQFATMIDEKAPSQQSSSDRGLPTLGWLLLAFGAYAFAGGIGGLFSGGVAGGRGSNPMGEMMGMGMLGNVGDKSVWFGIATAALQIWAGVELISLSPRFKTAGMVFGGVASAIALYIYLPLMGDLMSGGMAMISNPMMVGVMFVQVMMALVIPVATFIFVQRKIRDPKALAQTFE
;
A
#
# COMPACT_ATOMS: atom_id res chain seq x y z
N MET A 1 -25.31 -57.40 4.95
CA MET A 1 -23.90 -57.06 4.64
C MET A 1 -23.93 -56.27 3.36
N ASP A 2 -24.38 -55.03 3.45
CA ASP A 2 -24.34 -54.04 2.37
C ASP A 2 -24.06 -52.71 3.07
N ASP A 3 -22.87 -52.61 3.67
CA ASP A 3 -22.31 -51.34 4.11
C ASP A 3 -21.85 -50.62 2.83
N ALA A 4 -22.84 -50.04 2.15
CA ALA A 4 -22.63 -49.17 1.01
C ALA A 4 -21.64 -48.08 1.43
N GLU A 5 -20.49 -48.07 0.76
CA GLU A 5 -19.52 -47.00 0.78
C GLU A 5 -20.25 -45.66 0.68
N GLN A 6 -20.44 -44.98 1.82
CA GLN A 6 -20.77 -43.57 1.84
C GLN A 6 -19.54 -42.83 1.35
N GLY A 7 -19.36 -42.83 0.02
CA GLY A 7 -18.35 -42.06 -0.67
C GLY A 7 -18.47 -40.63 -0.18
N HIS A 8 -17.52 -40.21 0.65
CA HIS A 8 -17.38 -38.83 1.07
C HIS A 8 -17.21 -38.02 -0.21
N ALA A 9 -18.30 -37.36 -0.64
CA ALA A 9 -18.24 -36.44 -1.75
C ALA A 9 -17.07 -35.49 -1.49
N PRO A 10 -16.15 -35.32 -2.45
CA PRO A 10 -14.99 -34.48 -2.25
C PRO A 10 -15.45 -33.09 -1.77
N PRO A 11 -14.74 -32.49 -0.81
CA PRO A 11 -15.12 -31.19 -0.27
C PRO A 11 -15.28 -30.19 -1.43
N VAL A 12 -16.44 -29.55 -1.49
CA VAL A 12 -16.74 -28.54 -2.52
C VAL A 12 -15.73 -27.41 -2.35
N VAL A 13 -14.87 -27.21 -3.35
CA VAL A 13 -13.92 -26.10 -3.36
C VAL A 13 -14.71 -24.83 -3.71
N HIS A 14 -14.84 -23.91 -2.75
CA HIS A 14 -15.45 -22.60 -3.00
C HIS A 14 -14.49 -21.74 -3.79
N LYS A 15 -14.76 -21.59 -5.09
CA LYS A 15 -14.05 -20.64 -5.93
C LYS A 15 -14.73 -19.27 -5.85
N SER A 16 -13.97 -18.23 -5.51
CA SER A 16 -14.44 -16.84 -5.62
C SER A 16 -14.81 -16.54 -7.07
N SER A 17 -15.91 -15.83 -7.29
CA SER A 17 -16.37 -15.53 -8.65
C SER A 17 -15.40 -14.63 -9.42
N ASP A 18 -14.57 -13.81 -8.75
CA ASP A 18 -13.57 -12.95 -9.41
C ASP A 18 -12.12 -13.14 -8.90
N SER A 19 -11.88 -14.06 -7.97
CA SER A 19 -10.57 -14.28 -7.34
C SER A 19 -9.91 -13.01 -6.78
N GLY A 20 -10.71 -11.99 -6.45
CA GLY A 20 -10.24 -10.68 -5.97
C GLY A 20 -9.54 -9.82 -7.01
N LEU A 21 -9.69 -10.09 -8.31
CA LEU A 21 -9.04 -9.31 -9.38
C LEU A 21 -9.46 -7.83 -9.35
N SER A 22 -10.70 -7.54 -8.95
CA SER A 22 -11.17 -6.17 -8.70
C SER A 22 -10.37 -5.49 -7.58
N GLY A 23 -10.15 -6.18 -6.45
CA GLY A 23 -9.31 -5.72 -5.36
C GLY A 23 -7.86 -5.49 -5.77
N LEU A 24 -7.29 -6.43 -6.53
CA LEU A 24 -5.94 -6.28 -7.12
C LEU A 24 -5.86 -5.03 -7.99
N GLY A 25 -6.86 -4.80 -8.84
CA GLY A 25 -6.93 -3.63 -9.71
C GLY A 25 -6.95 -2.31 -8.92
N LEU A 26 -7.71 -2.25 -7.82
CA LEU A 26 -7.71 -1.10 -6.89
C LEU A 26 -6.34 -0.85 -6.26
N ILE A 27 -5.68 -1.90 -5.77
CA ILE A 27 -4.35 -1.81 -5.16
C ILE A 27 -3.35 -1.30 -6.21
N MET A 28 -3.34 -1.90 -7.40
CA MET A 28 -2.45 -1.53 -8.50
C MET A 28 -2.65 -0.08 -8.96
N GLN A 29 -3.91 0.36 -9.10
CA GLN A 29 -4.23 1.74 -9.46
C GLN A 29 -3.77 2.73 -8.39
N LEU A 30 -4.04 2.44 -7.11
CA LEU A 30 -3.61 3.28 -5.99
C LEU A 30 -2.09 3.41 -5.95
N VAL A 31 -1.39 2.27 -5.92
CA VAL A 31 0.08 2.24 -5.79
C VAL A 31 0.75 2.88 -6.99
N GLY A 32 0.30 2.60 -8.22
CA GLY A 32 0.85 3.22 -9.42
C GLY A 32 0.70 4.75 -9.42
N ASN A 33 -0.45 5.28 -8.99
CA ASN A 33 -0.67 6.72 -8.90
C ASN A 33 0.14 7.38 -7.78
N MET A 34 0.30 6.72 -6.62
CA MET A 34 1.17 7.19 -5.53
C MET A 34 2.63 7.23 -5.97
N MET A 35 3.12 6.13 -6.57
CA MET A 35 4.49 6.02 -7.03
C MET A 35 4.82 7.01 -8.14
N THR A 36 3.86 7.31 -9.03
CA THR A 36 4.05 8.35 -10.06
C THR A 36 4.37 9.70 -9.42
N ALA A 37 3.64 10.12 -8.39
CA ALA A 37 3.90 11.39 -7.72
C ALA A 37 5.21 11.37 -6.92
N VAL A 38 5.49 10.28 -6.20
CA VAL A 38 6.74 10.12 -5.45
C VAL A 38 7.94 10.18 -6.40
N VAL A 39 7.95 9.38 -7.48
CA VAL A 39 9.02 9.35 -8.47
C VAL A 39 9.15 10.70 -9.20
N ALA A 40 8.05 11.36 -9.56
CA ALA A 40 8.09 12.67 -10.20
C ALA A 40 8.77 13.70 -9.30
N CYS A 41 8.34 13.79 -8.04
CA CYS A 41 8.88 14.75 -7.09
C CYS A 41 10.34 14.46 -6.75
N TYR A 42 10.68 13.25 -6.32
CA TYR A 42 12.08 12.90 -6.03
C TYR A 42 12.97 12.98 -7.27
N GLY A 43 12.45 12.62 -8.44
CA GLY A 43 13.19 12.70 -9.70
C GLY A 43 13.57 14.14 -10.06
N VAL A 44 12.62 15.07 -9.95
CA VAL A 44 12.89 16.50 -10.16
C VAL A 44 13.89 17.03 -9.14
N ILE A 45 13.73 16.67 -7.86
CA ILE A 45 14.66 17.04 -6.79
C ILE A 45 16.09 16.56 -7.10
N MET A 46 16.26 15.30 -7.50
CA MET A 46 17.56 14.73 -7.84
C MET A 46 18.19 15.42 -9.04
N VAL A 47 17.42 15.70 -10.10
CA VAL A 47 17.93 16.41 -11.29
C VAL A 47 18.43 17.81 -10.92
N ILE A 48 17.65 18.56 -10.14
CA ILE A 48 18.03 19.92 -9.72
C ILE A 48 19.29 19.89 -8.86
N ALA A 49 19.36 18.98 -7.88
CA ALA A 49 20.54 18.82 -7.03
C ALA A 49 21.80 18.49 -7.84
N MET A 50 21.68 17.70 -8.91
CA MET A 50 22.80 17.39 -9.79
C MET A 50 23.23 18.56 -10.67
N LEU A 51 22.29 19.38 -11.14
CA LEU A 51 22.61 20.54 -11.97
C LEU A 51 23.37 21.61 -11.17
N GLU A 52 23.09 21.76 -9.88
CA GLU A 52 23.77 22.73 -9.02
C GLU A 52 25.17 22.27 -8.56
N GLY A 53 25.42 20.96 -8.52
CA GLY A 53 26.69 20.37 -8.06
C GLY A 53 27.92 20.60 -8.96
N GLY A 54 27.78 21.22 -10.14
CA GLY A 54 28.90 21.83 -10.89
C GLY A 54 29.96 20.92 -11.55
N GLY A 55 29.86 19.59 -11.51
CA GLY A 55 30.90 18.68 -12.02
C GLY A 55 30.85 18.39 -13.53
N ARG A 56 31.44 19.22 -14.39
CA ARG A 56 31.34 19.08 -15.87
C ARG A 56 31.90 17.80 -16.53
N GLY A 57 32.45 16.84 -15.79
CA GLY A 57 33.05 15.60 -16.37
C GLY A 57 32.32 14.31 -15.99
N GLU A 58 32.30 13.95 -14.71
CA GLU A 58 31.65 12.73 -14.20
C GLU A 58 30.14 12.89 -14.04
N SER A 59 29.63 14.12 -13.91
CA SER A 59 28.19 14.35 -13.72
C SER A 59 27.35 14.03 -14.96
N GLY A 60 27.92 14.02 -16.17
CA GLY A 60 27.16 13.75 -17.39
C GLY A 60 26.55 12.34 -17.42
N LYS A 61 27.34 11.31 -17.09
CA LYS A 61 26.88 9.92 -17.02
C LYS A 61 25.84 9.73 -15.92
N MET A 62 26.08 10.35 -14.76
CA MET A 62 25.17 10.25 -13.63
C MET A 62 23.84 10.97 -13.89
N ILE A 63 23.86 12.14 -14.55
CA ILE A 63 22.64 12.85 -14.97
C ILE A 63 21.85 12.01 -15.96
N LEU A 64 22.50 11.42 -16.97
CA LEU A 64 21.83 10.52 -17.92
C LEU A 64 21.23 9.29 -17.21
N PHE A 65 21.95 8.71 -16.24
CA PHE A 65 21.43 7.61 -15.43
C PHE A 65 20.22 8.03 -14.60
N VAL A 66 20.26 9.18 -13.92
CA VAL A 66 19.13 9.68 -13.13
C VAL A 66 17.93 9.99 -14.02
N LEU A 67 18.13 10.61 -15.19
CA LEU A 67 17.04 10.85 -16.15
C LEU A 67 16.43 9.52 -16.64
N ALA A 68 17.26 8.52 -16.95
CA ALA A 68 16.79 7.19 -17.33
C ALA A 68 16.04 6.50 -16.19
N LEU A 69 16.55 6.57 -14.95
CA LEU A 69 15.93 6.02 -13.75
C LEU A 69 14.55 6.65 -13.51
N VAL A 70 14.46 7.98 -13.54
CA VAL A 70 13.20 8.72 -13.32
C VAL A 70 12.22 8.42 -14.44
N GLY A 71 12.64 8.53 -15.70
CA GLY A 71 11.77 8.29 -16.86
C GLY A 71 11.21 6.87 -16.89
N THR A 72 12.05 5.86 -16.69
CA THR A 72 11.60 4.46 -16.65
C THR A 72 10.75 4.14 -15.43
N SER A 73 11.02 4.76 -14.28
CA SER A 73 10.21 4.58 -13.06
C SER A 73 8.83 5.25 -13.17
N LEU A 74 8.74 6.40 -13.82
CA LEU A 74 7.45 7.04 -14.16
C LEU A 74 6.66 6.17 -15.13
N ALA A 75 7.29 5.69 -16.21
CA ALA A 75 6.66 4.80 -17.17
C ALA A 75 6.12 3.53 -16.48
N ARG A 76 6.93 2.89 -15.63
CA ARG A 76 6.51 1.73 -14.82
C ARG A 76 5.30 2.05 -13.94
N SER A 77 5.30 3.20 -13.27
CA SER A 77 4.22 3.59 -12.35
C SER A 77 2.90 3.87 -13.07
N VAL A 78 2.97 4.54 -14.23
CA VAL A 78 1.79 4.81 -15.08
C VAL A 78 1.23 3.51 -15.66
N VAL A 79 2.08 2.61 -16.15
CA VAL A 79 1.64 1.32 -16.69
C VAL A 79 1.09 0.41 -15.59
N HIS A 80 1.64 0.49 -14.36
CA HIS A 80 1.07 -0.18 -13.17
C HIS A 80 -0.36 0.29 -12.94
N ALA A 81 -0.58 1.61 -12.90
CA ALA A 81 -1.91 2.17 -12.69
C ALA A 81 -2.88 1.86 -13.85
N ALA A 82 -2.37 1.78 -15.08
CA ALA A 82 -3.15 1.37 -16.24
C ALA A 82 -3.58 -0.09 -16.17
N ALA A 83 -2.69 -1.00 -15.78
CA ALA A 83 -3.02 -2.41 -15.56
C ALA A 83 -4.02 -2.60 -14.41
N GLY A 84 -3.93 -1.78 -13.35
CA GLY A 84 -4.95 -1.76 -12.31
C GLY A 84 -6.34 -1.36 -12.83
N ARG A 85 -6.40 -0.33 -13.68
CA ARG A 85 -7.65 0.12 -14.32
C ARG A 85 -8.25 -0.89 -15.28
N SER A 86 -7.43 -1.62 -16.05
CA SER A 86 -7.94 -2.65 -16.95
C SER A 86 -8.60 -3.80 -16.19
N LEU A 87 -8.03 -4.20 -15.05
CA LEU A 87 -8.65 -5.19 -14.14
C LEU A 87 -9.98 -4.70 -13.52
N LEU A 88 -10.19 -3.38 -13.45
CA LEU A 88 -11.37 -2.78 -12.83
C LEU A 88 -12.51 -2.46 -13.79
N TYR A 89 -12.20 -2.00 -15.00
CA TYR A 89 -13.15 -1.30 -15.85
C TYR A 89 -13.24 -1.83 -17.29
N GLU A 90 -12.23 -2.52 -17.79
CA GLU A 90 -12.21 -2.95 -19.19
C GLU A 90 -12.87 -4.33 -19.32
N LEU A 91 -14.14 -4.32 -19.75
CA LEU A 91 -14.95 -5.53 -19.93
C LEU A 91 -15.03 -6.05 -21.38
N SER A 92 -14.64 -5.30 -22.43
CA SER A 92 -14.56 -5.90 -23.79
C SER A 92 -13.99 -5.05 -24.95
N GLN A 93 -13.62 -3.77 -24.81
CA GLN A 93 -13.43 -2.92 -26.01
C GLN A 93 -11.98 -2.64 -26.46
N SER A 94 -10.96 -2.71 -25.59
CA SER A 94 -9.59 -2.20 -25.89
C SER A 94 -8.44 -3.21 -25.71
N GLY A 95 -8.74 -4.46 -25.34
CA GLY A 95 -7.74 -5.50 -25.13
C GLY A 95 -8.12 -6.42 -23.97
N THR A 96 -7.37 -7.51 -23.81
CA THR A 96 -7.58 -8.44 -22.70
C THR A 96 -6.87 -7.92 -21.44
N PRO A 97 -7.44 -8.11 -20.23
CA PRO A 97 -6.80 -7.74 -18.96
C PRO A 97 -5.37 -8.29 -18.85
N MET A 98 -5.16 -9.50 -19.37
CA MET A 98 -3.86 -10.16 -19.43
C MET A 98 -2.83 -9.38 -20.25
N SER A 99 -3.24 -8.75 -21.35
CA SER A 99 -2.37 -7.90 -22.18
C SER A 99 -1.80 -6.73 -21.39
N HIS A 100 -2.62 -6.08 -20.56
CA HIS A 100 -2.18 -4.96 -19.73
C HIS A 100 -1.25 -5.40 -18.59
N VAL A 101 -1.52 -6.53 -17.95
CA VAL A 101 -0.63 -7.12 -16.94
C VAL A 101 0.72 -7.52 -17.57
N ASN A 102 0.71 -8.14 -18.75
CA ASN A 102 1.93 -8.48 -19.49
C ASN A 102 2.75 -7.24 -19.87
N ARG A 103 2.09 -6.17 -20.34
CA ARG A 103 2.75 -4.88 -20.61
C ARG A 103 3.40 -4.32 -19.36
N TYR A 104 2.71 -4.39 -18.21
CA TYR A 104 3.30 -3.99 -16.92
C TYR A 104 4.54 -4.80 -16.57
N VAL A 105 4.47 -6.14 -16.63
CA VAL A 105 5.61 -7.02 -16.32
C VAL A 105 6.79 -6.73 -17.24
N LEU A 106 6.56 -6.53 -18.54
CA LEU A 106 7.59 -6.17 -19.50
C LEU A 106 8.26 -4.83 -19.17
N VAL A 107 7.47 -3.77 -18.95
CA VAL A 107 8.00 -2.44 -18.61
C VAL A 107 8.76 -2.48 -17.28
N ALA A 108 8.28 -3.26 -16.31
CA ALA A 108 8.97 -3.43 -15.03
C ALA A 108 10.30 -4.18 -15.19
N ALA A 109 10.37 -5.20 -16.05
CA ALA A 109 11.61 -5.90 -16.37
C ALA A 109 12.63 -4.97 -17.05
N VAL A 110 12.19 -4.18 -18.02
CA VAL A 110 13.04 -3.16 -18.68
C VAL A 110 13.56 -2.14 -17.68
N GLN A 111 12.68 -1.57 -16.84
CA GLN A 111 13.09 -0.61 -15.80
C GLN A 111 14.09 -1.25 -14.82
N THR A 112 13.85 -2.48 -14.38
CA THR A 112 14.76 -3.20 -13.49
C THR A 112 16.14 -3.39 -14.13
N GLY A 113 16.18 -3.77 -15.41
CA GLY A 113 17.43 -3.91 -16.17
C GLY A 113 18.17 -2.58 -16.35
N VAL A 114 17.45 -1.49 -16.65
CA VAL A 114 18.03 -0.14 -16.75
C VAL A 114 18.64 0.31 -15.43
N VAL A 115 17.96 0.05 -14.30
CA VAL A 115 18.51 0.36 -12.98
C VAL A 115 19.74 -0.48 -12.68
N ALA A 116 19.69 -1.79 -12.89
CA ALA A 116 20.83 -2.67 -12.62
C ALA A 116 22.06 -2.30 -13.47
N LEU A 117 21.87 -2.05 -14.77
CA LEU A 117 22.93 -1.62 -15.68
C LEU A 117 23.50 -0.26 -15.28
N GLY A 118 22.64 0.69 -14.93
CA GLY A 118 23.09 2.01 -14.51
C GLY A 118 23.87 1.97 -13.19
N LEU A 119 23.46 1.15 -12.22
CA LEU A 119 24.24 0.94 -11.00
C LEU A 119 25.58 0.27 -11.28
N LEU A 120 25.62 -0.71 -12.20
CA LEU A 120 26.86 -1.37 -12.63
C LEU A 120 27.84 -0.39 -13.28
N ILE A 121 27.36 0.51 -14.14
CA ILE A 121 28.18 1.54 -14.81
C ILE A 121 28.74 2.56 -13.81
N ASN A 122 28.09 2.73 -12.66
CA ASN A 122 28.53 3.62 -11.59
C ASN A 122 29.26 2.86 -10.45
N ASP A 123 29.85 1.70 -10.77
CA ASP A 123 30.71 0.91 -9.87
C ASP A 123 30.06 0.56 -8.52
N VAL A 124 28.72 0.45 -8.48
CA VAL A 124 28.00 0.07 -7.27
C VAL A 124 28.32 -1.38 -6.92
N PRO A 125 28.58 -1.73 -5.64
CA PRO A 125 28.87 -3.10 -5.24
C PRO A 125 27.79 -4.09 -5.71
N GLY A 126 28.22 -5.20 -6.32
CA GLY A 126 27.31 -6.18 -6.93
C GLY A 126 26.22 -6.71 -5.98
N ALA A 127 26.50 -6.78 -4.68
CA ALA A 127 25.52 -7.18 -3.68
C ALA A 127 24.37 -6.16 -3.51
N GLN A 128 24.65 -4.86 -3.59
CA GLN A 128 23.62 -3.82 -3.58
C GLN A 128 22.81 -3.84 -4.88
N ILE A 129 23.47 -4.06 -6.02
CA ILE A 129 22.80 -4.24 -7.31
C ILE A 129 21.81 -5.42 -7.25
N ALA A 130 22.25 -6.56 -6.71
CA ALA A 130 21.42 -7.74 -6.53
C ALA A 130 20.21 -7.45 -5.62
N GLY A 131 20.42 -6.79 -4.47
CA GLY A 131 19.36 -6.41 -3.54
C GLY A 131 18.31 -5.47 -4.17
N ILE A 132 18.75 -4.41 -4.86
CA ILE A 132 17.85 -3.48 -5.56
C ILE A 132 17.10 -4.19 -6.69
N THR A 133 17.80 -5.01 -7.48
CA THR A 133 17.20 -5.78 -8.59
C THR A 133 16.11 -6.70 -8.09
N LEU A 134 16.37 -7.44 -7.00
CA LEU A 134 15.39 -8.32 -6.36
C LEU A 134 14.18 -7.52 -5.86
N MET A 135 14.40 -6.39 -5.19
CA MET A 135 13.32 -5.51 -4.71
C MET A 135 12.44 -5.00 -5.85
N LEU A 136 13.05 -4.59 -6.97
CA LEU A 136 12.33 -4.11 -8.15
C LEU A 136 11.59 -5.23 -8.88
N ALA A 137 12.14 -6.44 -8.92
CA ALA A 137 11.57 -7.59 -9.62
C ALA A 137 10.49 -8.33 -8.82
N ALA A 138 10.46 -8.20 -7.50
CA ALA A 138 9.61 -8.99 -6.61
C ALA A 138 8.12 -8.94 -6.97
N TRP A 139 7.56 -7.74 -7.13
CA TRP A 139 6.14 -7.58 -7.46
C TRP A 139 5.78 -8.07 -8.89
N PRO A 140 6.53 -7.70 -9.96
CA PRO A 140 6.34 -8.29 -11.28
C PRO A 140 6.39 -9.82 -11.30
N ILE A 141 7.32 -10.42 -10.54
CA ILE A 141 7.41 -11.88 -10.39
C ILE A 141 6.16 -12.42 -9.69
N ALA A 142 5.74 -11.82 -8.58
CA ALA A 142 4.53 -12.23 -7.86
C ALA A 142 3.28 -12.18 -8.75
N LEU A 143 3.12 -11.13 -9.56
CA LEU A 143 2.04 -11.05 -10.55
C LEU A 143 2.15 -12.13 -11.62
N ALA A 144 3.34 -12.34 -12.18
CA ALA A 144 3.57 -13.35 -13.22
C ALA A 144 3.33 -14.78 -12.73
N LEU A 145 3.57 -15.05 -11.45
CA LEU A 145 3.39 -16.38 -10.85
C LEU A 145 1.97 -16.62 -10.33
N VAL A 146 1.33 -15.60 -9.74
CA VAL A 146 0.03 -15.77 -9.07
C VAL A 146 -1.12 -15.22 -9.91
N ALA A 147 -1.03 -14.00 -10.45
CA ALA A 147 -2.14 -13.38 -11.17
C ALA A 147 -2.33 -13.99 -12.57
N LYS A 148 -1.23 -14.28 -13.28
CA LYS A 148 -1.28 -14.87 -14.63
C LYS A 148 -2.13 -16.14 -14.74
N PRO A 149 -1.90 -17.22 -13.94
CA PRO A 149 -2.71 -18.43 -14.06
C PRO A 149 -4.19 -18.16 -13.76
N ILE A 150 -4.48 -17.29 -12.78
CA ILE A 150 -5.85 -16.92 -12.41
C ILE A 150 -6.54 -16.19 -13.56
N ILE A 151 -5.89 -15.20 -14.17
CA ILE A 151 -6.47 -14.45 -15.30
C ILE A 151 -6.66 -15.36 -16.51
N MET A 152 -5.70 -16.24 -16.81
CA MET A 152 -5.81 -17.20 -17.91
C MET A 152 -6.98 -18.16 -17.75
N GLU A 153 -7.31 -18.56 -16.52
CA GLU A 153 -8.46 -19.43 -16.24
C GLU A 153 -9.80 -18.75 -16.51
N HIS A 154 -9.90 -17.43 -16.34
CA HIS A 154 -11.11 -16.65 -16.60
C HIS A 154 -11.24 -16.23 -18.08
N GLY A 155 -10.19 -16.38 -18.88
CA GLY A 155 -10.18 -16.03 -20.31
C GLY A 155 -10.12 -14.52 -20.55
N ASP A 156 -10.80 -14.06 -21.61
CA ASP A 156 -10.73 -12.67 -22.06
C ASP A 156 -11.59 -11.69 -21.24
N VAL A 157 -12.49 -12.21 -20.41
CA VAL A 157 -13.44 -11.43 -19.61
C VAL A 157 -13.22 -11.75 -18.14
N VAL A 158 -12.83 -10.76 -17.34
CA VAL A 158 -12.81 -10.93 -15.88
C VAL A 158 -14.26 -10.96 -15.40
N PRO A 159 -14.74 -12.08 -14.82
CA PRO A 159 -16.07 -12.08 -14.21
C PRO A 159 -16.15 -11.01 -13.14
N MET A 160 -17.23 -10.22 -13.14
CA MET A 160 -17.50 -9.34 -12.02
C MET A 160 -17.95 -10.20 -10.84
N ALA A 161 -17.37 -9.97 -9.67
CA ALA A 161 -17.90 -10.53 -8.44
C ALA A 161 -19.38 -10.15 -8.27
N ASP A 162 -20.13 -10.99 -7.57
CA ASP A 162 -21.56 -10.78 -7.26
C ASP A 162 -21.78 -9.40 -6.63
N ASP A 163 -20.84 -8.99 -5.78
CA ASP A 163 -20.88 -7.71 -5.10
C ASP A 163 -20.17 -6.58 -5.85
N LYS A 164 -19.76 -6.80 -7.10
CA LYS A 164 -19.00 -5.86 -7.93
C LYS A 164 -17.72 -5.34 -7.25
N GLY A 165 -17.10 -6.12 -6.37
CA GLY A 165 -15.85 -5.78 -5.67
C GLY A 165 -16.03 -4.87 -4.45
N PHE A 166 -17.27 -4.64 -4.01
CA PHE A 166 -17.56 -3.76 -2.87
C PHE A 166 -16.96 -4.28 -1.56
N ALA A 167 -17.06 -5.58 -1.25
CA ALA A 167 -16.50 -6.12 -0.01
C ALA A 167 -14.97 -6.01 0.00
N GLY A 168 -14.32 -6.27 -1.14
CA GLY A 168 -12.88 -6.08 -1.31
C GLY A 168 -12.45 -4.63 -1.06
N ALA A 169 -13.12 -3.68 -1.71
CA ALA A 169 -12.88 -2.25 -1.48
C ALA A 169 -13.11 -1.85 -0.01
N SER A 170 -14.14 -2.39 0.64
CA SER A 170 -14.43 -2.13 2.04
C SER A 170 -13.40 -2.69 3.01
N ILE A 171 -12.78 -3.83 2.72
CA ILE A 171 -11.63 -4.33 3.49
C ILE A 171 -10.46 -3.35 3.39
N LEU A 172 -10.13 -2.88 2.18
CA LEU A 172 -9.07 -1.89 1.98
C LEU A 172 -9.38 -0.58 2.73
N LEU A 173 -10.63 -0.10 2.64
CA LEU A 173 -11.08 1.08 3.38
C LEU A 173 -10.91 0.90 4.90
N LEU A 174 -11.24 -0.29 5.42
CA LEU A 174 -11.13 -0.55 6.85
C LEU A 174 -9.66 -0.58 7.29
N ILE A 175 -8.80 -1.30 6.57
CA ILE A 175 -7.38 -1.46 6.92
C ILE A 175 -6.67 -0.11 6.85
N PHE A 176 -6.79 0.61 5.73
CA PHE A 176 -6.15 1.92 5.58
C PHE A 176 -6.77 2.98 6.50
N GLY A 177 -8.06 2.88 6.80
CA GLY A 177 -8.72 3.71 7.79
C GLY A 177 -8.14 3.51 9.18
N CYS A 178 -8.00 2.25 9.64
CA CYS A 178 -7.43 1.93 10.95
C CYS A 178 -5.98 2.37 11.08
N ILE A 179 -5.16 2.17 10.03
CA ILE A 179 -3.79 2.69 9.97
C ILE A 179 -3.79 4.22 10.12
N GLY A 180 -4.66 4.91 9.37
CA GLY A 180 -4.78 6.38 9.43
C GLY A 180 -5.24 6.90 10.78
N VAL A 181 -6.16 6.21 11.47
CA VAL A 181 -6.60 6.58 12.83
C VAL A 181 -5.44 6.45 13.81
N GLY A 182 -4.68 5.36 13.75
CA GLY A 182 -3.51 5.15 14.61
C GLY A 182 -2.44 6.23 14.41
N ILE A 183 -2.10 6.53 13.15
CA ILE A 183 -1.16 7.61 12.81
C ILE A 183 -1.69 8.96 13.31
N GLY A 184 -2.97 9.26 13.06
CA GLY A 184 -3.60 10.52 13.47
C GLY A 184 -3.58 10.73 14.99
N ALA A 185 -3.88 9.68 15.76
CA ALA A 185 -3.84 9.74 17.22
C ALA A 185 -2.44 10.06 17.75
N VAL A 186 -1.42 9.41 17.18
CA VAL A 186 -0.03 9.62 17.59
C VAL A 186 0.47 11.00 17.19
N MET A 187 0.16 11.45 15.98
CA MET A 187 0.51 12.81 15.54
C MET A 187 -0.15 13.87 16.40
N LEU A 188 -1.38 13.62 16.87
CA LEU A 188 -2.04 14.50 17.82
C LEU A 188 -1.36 14.50 19.20
N LEU A 189 -0.93 13.34 19.71
CA LEU A 189 -0.19 13.24 20.96
C LEU A 189 1.18 13.92 20.88
N ALA A 190 1.95 13.61 19.84
CA ALA A 190 3.24 14.25 19.58
C ALA A 190 3.10 15.76 19.41
N TRP A 191 1.96 16.23 18.87
CA TRP A 191 1.66 17.65 18.77
C TRP A 191 1.40 18.31 20.13
N LEU A 192 0.69 17.65 21.04
CA LEU A 192 0.42 18.15 22.40
C LEU A 192 1.71 18.34 23.21
N GLU A 193 2.75 17.57 22.89
CA GLU A 193 4.07 17.62 23.55
C GLU A 193 5.04 18.61 22.91
N MET A 194 4.70 19.22 21.76
CA MET A 194 5.60 20.17 21.11
C MET A 194 5.76 21.47 21.93
N PRO A 195 7.01 21.90 22.26
CA PRO A 195 7.28 23.07 23.08
C PRO A 195 6.54 24.34 22.62
N SER A 196 6.06 25.16 23.57
CA SER A 196 5.18 26.32 23.33
C SER A 196 5.74 27.36 22.33
N GLU A 197 7.06 27.38 22.11
CA GLU A 197 7.82 28.48 21.49
C GLU A 197 7.68 28.66 19.95
N GLY A 198 6.92 27.81 19.26
CA GLY A 198 6.61 28.00 17.83
C GLY A 198 5.52 29.05 17.57
N ALA A 199 5.55 29.69 16.38
CA ALA A 199 4.51 30.63 15.95
C ALA A 199 3.11 30.01 16.10
N MET A 200 2.24 30.62 16.91
CA MET A 200 0.89 30.10 17.25
C MET A 200 0.08 29.66 16.02
N LEU A 201 0.24 30.34 14.89
CA LEU A 201 -0.40 30.01 13.61
C LEU A 201 0.00 28.63 13.07
N MET A 202 1.27 28.25 13.20
CA MET A 202 1.79 26.94 12.79
C MET A 202 1.15 25.81 13.58
N LYS A 203 1.04 26.03 14.89
CA LYS A 203 0.46 25.08 15.82
C LYS A 203 -1.02 24.88 15.53
N LEU A 204 -1.75 25.97 15.39
CA LEU A 204 -3.16 25.92 15.05
C LEU A 204 -3.38 25.25 13.69
N GLY A 205 -2.56 25.58 12.68
CA GLY A 205 -2.62 24.95 11.37
C GLY A 205 -2.39 23.45 11.44
N THR A 206 -1.31 23.00 12.09
CA THR A 206 -0.99 21.57 12.23
C THR A 206 -2.05 20.80 13.03
N LEU A 207 -2.63 21.41 14.08
CA LEU A 207 -3.77 20.85 14.80
C LEU A 207 -4.98 20.64 13.89
N VAL A 208 -5.33 21.65 13.08
CA VAL A 208 -6.43 21.54 12.11
C VAL A 208 -6.14 20.44 11.11
N ALA A 209 -4.92 20.38 10.56
CA ALA A 209 -4.54 19.33 9.60
C ALA A 209 -4.64 17.92 10.21
N PHE A 210 -4.09 17.69 11.41
CA PHE A 210 -4.16 16.38 12.07
C PHE A 210 -5.58 16.01 12.51
N GLY A 211 -6.35 16.98 13.01
CA GLY A 211 -7.77 16.80 13.31
C GLY A 211 -8.56 16.36 12.08
N MET A 212 -8.37 17.04 10.95
CA MET A 212 -9.04 16.68 9.69
C MET A 212 -8.60 15.32 9.16
N LEU A 213 -7.31 14.98 9.19
CA LEU A 213 -6.81 13.67 8.78
C LEU A 213 -7.33 12.54 9.69
N THR A 214 -7.51 12.82 10.98
CA THR A 214 -8.11 11.88 11.94
C THR A 214 -9.58 11.66 11.64
N ILE A 215 -10.37 12.73 11.47
CA ILE A 215 -11.79 12.65 11.08
C ILE A 215 -11.93 11.89 9.75
N ARG A 216 -11.06 12.19 8.77
CA ARG A 216 -11.01 11.49 7.48
C ARG A 216 -10.81 10.00 7.70
N SER A 217 -9.87 9.61 8.56
CA SER A 217 -9.58 8.20 8.86
C SER A 217 -10.73 7.51 9.60
N ILE A 218 -11.47 8.22 10.45
CA ILE A 218 -12.69 7.69 11.08
C ILE A 218 -13.79 7.44 10.03
N LEU A 219 -14.04 8.39 9.13
CA LEU A 219 -15.00 8.22 8.03
C LEU A 219 -14.59 7.05 7.11
N HIS A 220 -13.29 6.89 6.91
CA HIS A 220 -12.68 5.78 6.16
C HIS A 220 -13.04 4.42 6.79
N VAL A 221 -12.82 4.29 8.11
CA VAL A 221 -13.19 3.10 8.90
C VAL A 221 -14.69 2.85 8.84
N ARG A 222 -15.53 3.89 9.00
CA ARG A 222 -17.00 3.75 8.94
C ARG A 222 -17.48 3.24 7.59
N ALA A 223 -16.92 3.75 6.49
CA ALA A 223 -17.22 3.26 5.14
C ALA A 223 -16.80 1.79 4.96
N GLY A 224 -15.60 1.43 5.44
CA GLY A 224 -15.11 0.05 5.42
C GLY A 224 -15.95 -0.91 6.25
N MET A 225 -16.33 -0.52 7.48
CA MET A 225 -17.18 -1.34 8.35
C MET A 225 -18.51 -1.67 7.68
N ARG A 226 -19.21 -0.65 7.15
CA ARG A 226 -20.52 -0.81 6.49
C ARG A 226 -20.49 -1.83 5.36
N GLY A 227 -19.56 -1.71 4.41
CA GLY A 227 -19.50 -2.66 3.31
C GLY A 227 -19.00 -4.04 3.73
N SER A 228 -18.25 -4.13 4.82
CA SER A 228 -17.81 -5.43 5.36
C SER A 228 -18.90 -6.17 6.17
N SER A 229 -19.94 -5.47 6.64
CA SER A 229 -20.99 -6.01 7.52
C SER A 229 -22.22 -6.56 6.77
N ALA A 230 -22.12 -6.82 5.46
CA ALA A 230 -23.24 -7.26 4.61
C ALA A 230 -24.44 -6.29 4.59
N VAL A 231 -24.17 -4.99 4.81
CA VAL A 231 -25.14 -3.91 4.66
C VAL A 231 -25.37 -3.63 3.17
N LEU A 232 -26.55 -3.12 2.81
CA LEU A 232 -26.92 -2.75 1.43
C LEU A 232 -25.80 -1.95 0.74
N MET A 233 -25.54 -2.27 -0.54
CA MET A 233 -24.49 -1.60 -1.32
C MET A 233 -24.71 -0.09 -1.40
N ALA A 234 -25.96 0.34 -1.42
CA ALA A 234 -26.35 1.75 -1.44
C ALA A 234 -25.79 2.51 -0.22
N GLU A 235 -25.92 1.97 0.99
CA GLU A 235 -25.42 2.61 2.21
C GLU A 235 -23.90 2.63 2.27
N THR A 236 -23.26 1.58 1.72
CA THR A 236 -21.80 1.49 1.62
C THR A 236 -21.28 2.55 0.66
N ALA A 237 -21.90 2.68 -0.52
CA ALA A 237 -21.53 3.69 -1.50
C ALA A 237 -21.78 5.11 -1.00
N GLU A 238 -22.88 5.35 -0.29
CA GLU A 238 -23.15 6.65 0.35
C GLU A 238 -22.06 6.99 1.38
N ALA A 239 -21.69 6.03 2.23
CA ALA A 239 -20.62 6.23 3.22
C ALA A 239 -19.26 6.46 2.55
N ALA A 240 -18.93 5.70 1.51
CA ALA A 240 -17.73 5.89 0.71
C ALA A 240 -17.72 7.25 0.00
N GLY A 241 -18.86 7.73 -0.49
CA GLY A 241 -19.03 9.06 -1.09
C GLY A 241 -18.81 10.19 -0.10
N LYS A 242 -19.35 10.07 1.13
CA LYS A 242 -19.10 11.02 2.24
C LYS A 242 -17.63 11.05 2.62
N TYR A 243 -17.03 9.87 2.80
CA TYR A 243 -15.60 9.72 3.05
C TYR A 243 -14.77 10.39 1.96
N ALA A 244 -15.06 10.10 0.69
CA ALA A 244 -14.24 10.58 -0.41
C ALA A 244 -14.33 12.10 -0.56
N SER A 245 -15.53 12.67 -0.43
CA SER A 245 -15.74 14.12 -0.51
C SER A 245 -15.01 14.85 0.62
N PHE A 246 -15.15 14.37 1.86
CA PHE A 246 -14.40 14.92 2.99
C PHE A 246 -12.89 14.70 2.85
N GLY A 247 -12.48 13.53 2.35
CA GLY A 247 -11.08 13.16 2.16
C GLY A 247 -10.36 14.07 1.18
N VAL A 248 -11.03 14.51 0.11
CA VAL A 248 -10.49 15.52 -0.81
C VAL A 248 -10.27 16.85 -0.09
N ILE A 249 -11.29 17.35 0.63
CA ILE A 249 -11.21 18.61 1.38
C ILE A 249 -10.08 18.55 2.41
N ALA A 250 -10.03 17.49 3.21
CA ALA A 250 -8.98 17.28 4.21
C ALA A 250 -7.58 17.25 3.58
N SER A 251 -7.41 16.61 2.43
CA SER A 251 -6.11 16.55 1.74
C SER A 251 -5.64 17.93 1.28
N VAL A 252 -6.54 18.74 0.70
CA VAL A 252 -6.22 20.11 0.25
C VAL A 252 -5.91 21.01 1.44
N VAL A 253 -6.71 20.95 2.51
CA VAL A 253 -6.48 21.77 3.71
C VAL A 253 -5.17 21.37 4.40
N SER A 254 -4.91 20.08 4.60
CA SER A 254 -3.63 19.62 5.16
C SER A 254 -2.46 20.02 4.28
N GLY A 255 -2.57 19.90 2.96
CA GLY A 255 -1.57 20.37 2.01
C GLY A 255 -1.29 21.86 2.13
N GLY A 256 -2.33 22.70 2.21
CA GLY A 256 -2.22 24.13 2.43
C GLY A 256 -1.61 24.50 3.80
N VAL A 257 -1.94 23.75 4.85
CA VAL A 257 -1.29 23.89 6.16
C VAL A 257 0.19 23.56 6.06
N PHE A 258 0.56 22.43 5.44
CA PHE A 258 1.96 22.05 5.25
C PHE A 258 2.72 23.07 4.40
N PHE A 259 2.07 23.65 3.38
CA PHE A 259 2.60 24.74 2.59
C PHE A 259 2.93 25.96 3.47
N VAL A 260 1.94 26.51 4.18
CA VAL A 260 2.14 27.64 5.09
C VAL A 260 3.20 27.31 6.14
N ALA A 261 3.19 26.06 6.61
CA ALA A 261 4.15 25.59 7.60
C ALA A 261 5.59 25.68 7.10
N MET A 262 5.82 25.20 5.89
CA MET A 262 7.14 25.25 5.28
C MET A 262 7.60 26.68 5.01
N PHE A 263 6.72 27.58 4.54
CA PHE A 263 7.06 28.99 4.37
C PHE A 263 7.40 29.68 5.69
N GLY A 264 6.64 29.43 6.76
CA GLY A 264 6.89 29.99 8.08
C GLY A 264 8.26 29.60 8.65
N MET A 265 8.70 28.36 8.42
CA MET A 265 10.02 27.88 8.84
C MET A 265 11.18 28.50 8.03
N MET A 266 10.92 29.02 6.83
CA MET A 266 11.93 29.60 5.95
C MET A 266 12.14 31.10 6.11
N GLY A 267 11.21 31.81 6.76
CA GLY A 267 11.12 33.28 6.81
C GLY A 267 12.32 34.06 7.41
N GLY A 268 13.43 33.41 7.74
CA GLY A 268 14.65 34.04 8.26
C GLY A 268 15.95 33.70 7.52
N ARG A 269 15.94 32.84 6.49
CA ARG A 269 17.17 32.40 5.80
C ARG A 269 17.25 32.95 4.39
N GLY A 270 17.46 34.27 4.26
CA GLY A 270 17.72 34.97 2.99
C GLY A 270 19.10 34.67 2.36
N GLY A 271 19.65 33.47 2.58
CA GLY A 271 20.95 33.09 2.03
C GLY A 271 20.85 32.67 0.55
N PRO A 272 21.98 32.65 -0.18
CA PRO A 272 22.04 32.28 -1.60
C PRO A 272 21.46 30.90 -1.96
N GLY A 273 21.24 30.00 -0.99
CA GLY A 273 20.60 28.68 -1.19
C GLY A 273 19.09 28.62 -0.87
N GLY A 274 18.48 29.73 -0.45
CA GLY A 274 17.08 29.73 0.01
C GLY A 274 16.08 29.38 -1.09
N GLY A 275 16.33 29.79 -2.34
CA GLY A 275 15.45 29.52 -3.48
C GLY A 275 15.32 28.03 -3.81
N MET A 276 16.45 27.30 -3.79
CA MET A 276 16.45 25.86 -4.05
C MET A 276 15.71 25.11 -2.95
N VAL A 277 16.03 25.40 -1.68
CA VAL A 277 15.34 24.79 -0.52
C VAL A 277 13.83 25.03 -0.60
N MET A 278 13.41 26.25 -0.93
CA MET A 278 12.00 26.57 -1.12
C MET A 278 11.35 25.73 -2.22
N MET A 279 12.01 25.60 -3.37
CA MET A 279 11.50 24.78 -4.47
C MET A 279 11.39 23.29 -4.09
N LEU A 280 12.40 22.73 -3.41
CA LEU A 280 12.38 21.35 -2.91
C LEU A 280 11.20 21.12 -1.95
N MET A 281 10.97 22.06 -1.02
CA MET A 281 9.85 22.02 -0.09
C MET A 281 8.50 22.08 -0.82
N LEU A 282 8.37 22.94 -1.83
CA LEU A 282 7.16 23.02 -2.66
C LEU A 282 6.85 21.68 -3.34
N PHE A 283 7.85 21.03 -3.95
CA PHE A 283 7.65 19.71 -4.54
C PHE A 283 7.22 18.66 -3.51
N MET A 284 7.78 18.71 -2.30
CA MET A 284 7.39 17.81 -1.20
C MET A 284 5.93 18.04 -0.76
N VAL A 285 5.47 19.30 -0.65
CA VAL A 285 4.07 19.62 -0.34
C VAL A 285 3.13 19.11 -1.43
N VAL A 286 3.47 19.33 -2.70
CA VAL A 286 2.68 18.83 -3.83
C VAL A 286 2.60 17.30 -3.80
N MET A 287 3.73 16.63 -3.56
CA MET A 287 3.79 15.17 -3.41
C MET A 287 2.87 14.67 -2.30
N ILE A 288 3.00 15.22 -1.09
CA ILE A 288 2.20 14.81 0.08
C ILE A 288 0.72 15.07 -0.18
N THR A 289 0.38 16.24 -0.71
CA THR A 289 -1.00 16.60 -1.05
C THR A 289 -1.58 15.63 -2.07
N TRP A 290 -0.83 15.27 -3.10
CA TRP A 290 -1.25 14.30 -4.10
C TRP A 290 -1.45 12.89 -3.52
N VAL A 291 -0.49 12.41 -2.72
CA VAL A 291 -0.58 11.12 -2.03
C VAL A 291 -1.78 11.08 -1.08
N LEU A 292 -2.13 12.20 -0.45
CA LEU A 292 -3.34 12.29 0.36
C LEU A 292 -4.61 12.31 -0.52
N LEU A 293 -4.60 12.94 -1.70
CA LEU A 293 -5.75 13.06 -2.60
C LEU A 293 -6.09 11.78 -3.37
N VAL A 294 -5.08 11.01 -3.77
CA VAL A 294 -5.23 9.91 -4.73
C VAL A 294 -6.22 8.85 -4.27
N TRP A 295 -6.21 8.50 -2.99
CA TRP A 295 -7.08 7.45 -2.47
C TRP A 295 -8.56 7.87 -2.40
N PRO A 296 -8.93 9.02 -1.80
CA PRO A 296 -10.31 9.55 -1.87
C PRO A 296 -10.84 9.67 -3.29
N LEU A 297 -10.02 10.13 -4.24
CA LEU A 297 -10.42 10.23 -5.64
C LEU A 297 -10.65 8.85 -6.28
N THR A 298 -9.77 7.88 -5.98
CA THR A 298 -9.90 6.49 -6.45
C THR A 298 -11.17 5.85 -5.88
N VAL A 299 -11.44 6.03 -4.59
CA VAL A 299 -12.67 5.54 -3.93
C VAL A 299 -13.91 6.19 -4.54
N LYS A 300 -13.93 7.53 -4.69
CA LYS A 300 -15.07 8.24 -5.31
C LYS A 300 -15.39 7.67 -6.69
N ARG A 301 -14.36 7.51 -7.51
CA ARG A 301 -14.50 6.97 -8.87
C ARG A 301 -14.98 5.53 -8.85
N PHE A 302 -14.35 4.66 -8.06
CA PHE A 302 -14.70 3.24 -7.98
C PHE A 302 -16.17 3.04 -7.59
N PHE A 303 -16.62 3.65 -6.48
CA PHE A 303 -18.00 3.50 -6.03
C PHE A 303 -18.99 4.17 -6.99
N GLY A 304 -18.66 5.35 -7.53
CA GLY A 304 -19.52 6.05 -8.50
C GLY A 304 -19.74 5.24 -9.78
N ASP A 305 -18.67 4.72 -10.38
CA ASP A 305 -18.74 3.93 -11.61
C ASP A 305 -19.55 2.65 -11.40
N ARG A 306 -19.39 1.97 -10.25
CA ARG A 306 -20.13 0.74 -9.94
C ARG A 306 -21.60 0.98 -9.58
N GLN A 307 -21.92 2.10 -8.93
CA GLN A 307 -23.33 2.51 -8.74
C GLN A 307 -24.01 2.77 -10.08
N PHE A 308 -23.33 3.50 -10.98
CA PHE A 308 -23.86 3.77 -12.32
C PHE A 308 -24.08 2.49 -13.13
N ALA A 309 -23.10 1.58 -13.12
CA ALA A 309 -23.25 0.27 -13.77
C ALA A 309 -24.39 -0.57 -13.18
N THR A 310 -24.76 -0.36 -11.91
CA THR A 310 -25.90 -1.06 -11.28
C THR A 310 -27.24 -0.45 -11.66
N MET A 311 -27.30 0.86 -11.92
CA MET A 311 -28.53 1.51 -12.38
C MET A 311 -28.88 1.18 -13.84
N ILE A 312 -27.87 0.88 -14.67
CA ILE A 312 -28.07 0.52 -16.10
C ILE A 312 -28.52 -0.94 -16.26
N ASP A 313 -28.11 -1.82 -15.36
CA ASP A 313 -28.43 -3.24 -15.45
C ASP A 313 -29.81 -3.54 -14.86
N GLU A 314 -30.86 -3.39 -15.68
CA GLU A 314 -32.27 -3.64 -15.30
C GLU A 314 -32.53 -5.07 -14.79
N LYS A 315 -31.62 -6.01 -15.08
CA LYS A 315 -31.73 -7.42 -14.68
C LYS A 315 -30.81 -7.80 -13.51
N ALA A 316 -30.07 -6.85 -12.95
CA ALA A 316 -29.16 -7.15 -11.85
C ALA A 316 -29.97 -7.71 -10.67
N PRO A 317 -29.73 -8.97 -10.25
CA PRO A 317 -30.38 -9.53 -9.07
C PRO A 317 -30.13 -8.62 -7.87
N SER A 318 -31.09 -8.63 -6.94
CA SER A 318 -31.05 -7.85 -5.71
C SER A 318 -29.67 -7.94 -5.05
N GLN A 319 -29.09 -6.77 -4.77
CA GLN A 319 -27.73 -6.53 -4.24
C GLN A 319 -27.24 -7.64 -3.29
N GLN A 320 -26.57 -8.65 -3.82
CA GLN A 320 -26.10 -9.78 -3.04
C GLN A 320 -24.68 -9.52 -2.55
N SER A 321 -24.45 -9.71 -1.26
CA SER A 321 -23.10 -9.68 -0.71
C SER A 321 -22.27 -10.83 -1.28
N SER A 322 -21.01 -10.60 -1.61
CA SER A 322 -20.09 -11.65 -2.04
C SER A 322 -20.01 -12.77 -1.00
N SER A 323 -20.01 -14.01 -1.47
CA SER A 323 -19.91 -15.20 -0.61
C SER A 323 -18.60 -15.21 0.18
N ASP A 324 -17.51 -14.76 -0.46
CA ASP A 324 -16.14 -14.70 0.07
C ASP A 324 -15.84 -13.47 0.94
N ARG A 325 -16.76 -12.50 1.02
CA ARG A 325 -16.65 -11.25 1.78
C ARG A 325 -15.38 -10.45 1.47
N GLY A 326 -14.82 -10.57 0.27
CA GLY A 326 -13.62 -9.83 -0.17
C GLY A 326 -12.29 -10.37 0.36
N LEU A 327 -12.25 -11.57 0.95
CA LEU A 327 -11.01 -12.21 1.41
C LEU A 327 -9.91 -12.32 0.33
N PRO A 328 -10.22 -12.57 -0.96
CA PRO A 328 -9.20 -12.56 -2.00
C PRO A 328 -8.51 -11.19 -2.18
N THR A 329 -9.23 -10.07 -1.97
CA THR A 329 -8.62 -8.72 -1.99
C THR A 329 -7.62 -8.55 -0.85
N LEU A 330 -7.95 -9.08 0.34
CA LEU A 330 -7.00 -9.14 1.45
C LEU A 330 -5.78 -9.98 1.08
N GLY A 331 -5.98 -11.11 0.42
CA GLY A 331 -4.89 -11.96 -0.07
C GLY A 331 -3.95 -11.23 -1.03
N TRP A 332 -4.47 -10.44 -1.97
CA TRP A 332 -3.67 -9.59 -2.86
C TRP A 332 -2.89 -8.51 -2.11
N LEU A 333 -3.49 -7.90 -1.09
CA LEU A 333 -2.83 -6.94 -0.21
C LEU A 333 -1.66 -7.60 0.52
N LEU A 334 -1.89 -8.78 1.12
CA LEU A 334 -0.84 -9.53 1.81
C LEU A 334 0.28 -9.94 0.87
N LEU A 335 -0.04 -10.44 -0.33
CA LEU A 335 0.96 -10.80 -1.31
C LEU A 335 1.82 -9.60 -1.74
N ALA A 336 1.22 -8.42 -1.95
CA ALA A 336 1.94 -7.21 -2.32
C ALA A 336 2.94 -6.77 -1.24
N PHE A 337 2.48 -6.65 0.01
CA PHE A 337 3.34 -6.28 1.13
C PHE A 337 4.37 -7.36 1.47
N GLY A 338 3.99 -8.64 1.41
CA GLY A 338 4.86 -9.78 1.66
C GLY A 338 5.97 -9.88 0.62
N ALA A 339 5.66 -9.74 -0.67
CA ALA A 339 6.67 -9.75 -1.73
C ALA A 339 7.68 -8.61 -1.58
N TYR A 340 7.20 -7.40 -1.26
CA TYR A 340 8.07 -6.25 -1.00
C TYR A 340 8.95 -6.47 0.24
N ALA A 341 8.36 -6.88 1.36
CA ALA A 341 9.08 -7.10 2.62
C ALA A 341 10.09 -8.25 2.51
N PHE A 342 9.76 -9.33 1.81
CA PHE A 342 10.65 -10.47 1.58
C PHE A 342 11.86 -10.07 0.75
N ALA A 343 11.62 -9.36 -0.36
CA ALA A 343 12.69 -8.89 -1.23
C ALA A 343 13.58 -7.85 -0.55
N GLY A 344 13.01 -6.94 0.23
CA GLY A 344 13.77 -6.00 1.06
C GLY A 344 14.60 -6.70 2.13
N GLY A 345 14.04 -7.69 2.82
CA GLY A 345 14.75 -8.50 3.81
C GLY A 345 15.94 -9.26 3.22
N ILE A 346 15.75 -9.93 2.07
CA ILE A 346 16.85 -10.61 1.37
C ILE A 346 17.87 -9.59 0.83
N GLY A 347 17.43 -8.45 0.28
CA GLY A 347 18.31 -7.37 -0.15
C GLY A 347 19.20 -6.86 0.98
N GLY A 348 18.64 -6.72 2.19
CA GLY A 348 19.38 -6.36 3.40
C GLY A 348 20.45 -7.37 3.81
N LEU A 349 20.25 -8.67 3.54
CA LEU A 349 21.27 -9.70 3.75
C LEU A 349 22.45 -9.49 2.79
N PHE A 350 22.18 -9.17 1.52
CA PHE A 350 23.23 -8.92 0.53
C PHE A 350 24.03 -7.64 0.84
N SER A 351 23.41 -6.60 1.38
CA SER A 351 24.11 -5.35 1.73
C SER A 351 24.98 -5.43 2.98
N GLY A 352 25.16 -6.63 3.57
CA GLY A 352 26.06 -6.84 4.70
C GLY A 352 25.46 -6.54 6.08
N GLY A 353 24.13 -6.39 6.19
CA GLY A 353 23.44 -6.07 7.45
C GLY A 353 23.52 -7.14 8.55
N VAL A 354 24.16 -8.29 8.29
CA VAL A 354 24.30 -9.40 9.25
C VAL A 354 25.57 -9.28 10.10
N ALA A 355 26.58 -8.54 9.63
CA ALA A 355 27.79 -8.28 10.41
C ALA A 355 27.56 -6.98 11.21
N GLY A 356 27.32 -7.10 12.52
CA GLY A 356 26.99 -6.02 13.46
C GLY A 356 28.06 -4.93 13.66
N GLY A 357 28.70 -4.47 12.60
CA GLY A 357 29.47 -3.23 12.61
C GLY A 357 28.50 -2.06 12.62
N ARG A 358 28.59 -1.21 13.65
CA ARG A 358 27.97 0.14 13.74
C ARG A 358 28.49 1.11 12.66
N GLY A 359 28.61 0.65 11.42
CA GLY A 359 28.99 1.46 10.28
C GLY A 359 27.75 2.17 9.75
N SER A 360 27.80 3.49 9.75
CA SER A 360 26.77 4.41 9.26
C SER A 360 26.56 4.29 7.75
N ASN A 361 26.04 3.15 7.27
CA ASN A 361 25.60 3.03 5.88
C ASN A 361 24.11 3.39 5.80
N PRO A 362 23.75 4.67 5.57
CA PRO A 362 22.36 5.12 5.52
C PRO A 362 21.56 4.39 4.43
N MET A 363 22.22 3.90 3.38
CA MET A 363 21.56 3.12 2.33
C MET A 363 21.21 1.71 2.80
N GLY A 364 22.08 1.09 3.61
CA GLY A 364 21.79 -0.18 4.27
C GLY A 364 20.69 -0.06 5.32
N GLU A 365 20.63 1.05 6.07
CA GLU A 365 19.55 1.34 7.02
C GLU A 365 18.22 1.62 6.30
N MET A 366 18.25 2.37 5.19
CA MET A 366 17.06 2.67 4.39
C MET A 366 16.52 1.42 3.69
N MET A 367 17.38 0.53 3.18
CA MET A 367 16.97 -0.77 2.63
C MET A 367 16.55 -1.77 3.72
N GLY A 368 17.20 -1.72 4.89
CA GLY A 368 16.90 -2.53 6.06
C GLY A 368 15.60 -2.14 6.76
N MET A 369 15.17 -0.88 6.64
CA MET A 369 13.83 -0.38 6.98
C MET A 369 12.73 -0.90 6.02
N GLY A 370 12.88 -2.14 5.51
CA GLY A 370 11.76 -2.87 4.94
C GLY A 370 10.58 -2.79 5.91
N MET A 371 9.42 -2.39 5.40
CA MET A 371 8.25 -1.85 6.14
C MET A 371 7.74 -2.64 7.37
N LEU A 372 8.29 -3.82 7.66
CA LEU A 372 7.79 -4.75 8.66
C LEU A 372 8.88 -5.41 9.54
N GLY A 373 10.18 -5.14 9.33
CA GLY A 373 11.20 -6.12 9.75
C GLY A 373 12.26 -5.71 10.76
N ASN A 374 12.77 -4.47 10.71
CA ASN A 374 14.10 -4.21 11.27
C ASN A 374 14.21 -2.84 11.93
N VAL A 375 13.54 -2.69 13.08
CA VAL A 375 13.77 -1.56 13.98
C VAL A 375 14.65 -2.02 15.15
N GLY A 376 15.82 -1.39 15.26
CA GLY A 376 16.81 -1.68 16.30
C GLY A 376 17.68 -2.92 16.04
N ASP A 377 18.31 -3.45 17.10
CA ASP A 377 19.21 -4.62 17.07
C ASP A 377 18.48 -5.97 16.86
N LYS A 378 17.26 -5.94 16.30
CA LYS A 378 16.47 -7.15 16.08
C LYS A 378 16.91 -7.87 14.80
N SER A 379 16.73 -9.19 14.80
CA SER A 379 17.19 -10.05 13.71
C SER A 379 16.36 -9.88 12.45
N VAL A 380 17.02 -9.63 11.31
CA VAL A 380 16.43 -9.56 9.95
C VAL A 380 15.54 -10.78 9.63
N TRP A 381 15.86 -11.93 10.23
CA TRP A 381 15.13 -13.19 10.04
C TRP A 381 13.68 -13.11 10.49
N PHE A 382 13.33 -12.26 11.47
CA PHE A 382 11.94 -12.04 11.84
C PHE A 382 11.15 -11.37 10.71
N GLY A 383 11.74 -10.38 10.04
CA GLY A 383 11.14 -9.73 8.87
C GLY A 383 10.96 -10.69 7.71
N ILE A 384 11.98 -11.50 7.39
CA ILE A 384 11.92 -12.51 6.32
C ILE A 384 10.86 -13.58 6.62
N ALA A 385 10.84 -14.12 7.84
CA ALA A 385 9.86 -15.14 8.24
C ALA A 385 8.43 -14.60 8.21
N THR A 386 8.22 -13.37 8.71
CA THR A 386 6.90 -12.70 8.66
C THR A 386 6.47 -12.48 7.23
N ALA A 387 7.36 -12.02 6.35
CA ALA A 387 7.07 -11.82 4.94
C ALA A 387 6.75 -13.13 4.20
N ALA A 388 7.46 -14.22 4.52
CA ALA A 388 7.16 -15.54 3.97
C ALA A 388 5.78 -16.06 4.40
N LEU A 389 5.43 -15.92 5.69
CA LEU A 389 4.09 -16.23 6.20
C LEU A 389 3.01 -15.37 5.53
N GLN A 390 3.32 -14.10 5.29
CA GLN A 390 2.43 -13.16 4.64
C GLN A 390 2.16 -13.53 3.18
N ILE A 391 3.19 -13.91 2.42
CA ILE A 391 3.07 -14.40 1.04
C ILE A 391 2.22 -15.68 1.02
N TRP A 392 2.53 -16.63 1.90
CA TRP A 392 1.76 -17.89 2.00
C TRP A 392 0.28 -17.62 2.30
N ALA A 393 -0.02 -16.87 3.36
CA ALA A 393 -1.39 -16.49 3.68
C ALA A 393 -2.09 -15.73 2.54
N GLY A 394 -1.34 -14.86 1.84
CA GLY A 394 -1.83 -14.15 0.65
C GLY A 394 -2.31 -15.10 -0.45
N VAL A 395 -1.47 -16.06 -0.84
CA VAL A 395 -1.80 -17.06 -1.88
C VAL A 395 -2.99 -17.93 -1.48
N GLU A 396 -3.04 -18.38 -0.22
CA GLU A 396 -4.13 -19.22 0.28
C GLU A 396 -5.47 -18.44 0.33
N LEU A 397 -5.44 -17.14 0.63
CA LEU A 397 -6.61 -16.27 0.63
C LEU A 397 -7.10 -15.91 -0.78
N ILE A 398 -6.19 -15.67 -1.72
CA ILE A 398 -6.54 -15.41 -3.13
C ILE A 398 -7.26 -16.63 -3.73
N SER A 399 -6.72 -17.83 -3.47
CA SER A 399 -7.26 -19.08 -3.99
C SER A 399 -8.46 -19.62 -3.20
N LEU A 400 -8.77 -19.05 -2.04
CA LEU A 400 -9.73 -19.59 -1.06
C LEU A 400 -9.55 -21.10 -0.82
N SER A 401 -8.30 -21.54 -0.72
CA SER A 401 -7.98 -22.96 -0.53
C SER A 401 -8.60 -23.51 0.76
N PRO A 402 -8.71 -24.84 0.94
CA PRO A 402 -9.16 -25.43 2.21
C PRO A 402 -8.39 -24.96 3.45
N ARG A 403 -7.17 -24.42 3.26
CA ARG A 403 -6.27 -23.97 4.33
C ARG A 403 -6.33 -22.46 4.57
N PHE A 404 -7.11 -21.68 3.81
CA PHE A 404 -7.08 -20.21 3.88
C PHE A 404 -7.28 -19.67 5.30
N LYS A 405 -8.19 -20.28 6.10
CA LYS A 405 -8.43 -19.89 7.49
C LYS A 405 -7.20 -20.12 8.36
N THR A 406 -6.65 -21.34 8.29
CA THR A 406 -5.46 -21.70 9.05
C THR A 406 -4.29 -20.80 8.68
N ALA A 407 -4.07 -20.55 7.39
CA ALA A 407 -3.00 -19.69 6.91
C ALA A 407 -3.14 -18.25 7.41
N GLY A 408 -4.33 -17.66 7.28
CA GLY A 408 -4.59 -16.31 7.77
C GLY A 408 -4.53 -16.19 9.29
N MET A 409 -4.96 -17.21 10.05
CA MET A 409 -4.85 -17.22 11.52
C MET A 409 -3.40 -17.34 11.98
N VAL A 410 -2.61 -18.23 11.36
CA VAL A 410 -1.19 -18.41 11.67
C VAL A 410 -0.42 -17.13 11.37
N PHE A 411 -0.58 -16.57 10.16
CA PHE A 411 0.05 -15.29 9.83
C PHE A 411 -0.41 -14.19 10.80
N GLY A 412 -1.73 -14.01 10.97
CA GLY A 412 -2.29 -12.96 11.80
C GLY A 412 -1.79 -13.02 13.25
N GLY A 413 -1.75 -14.21 13.86
CA GLY A 413 -1.27 -14.42 15.22
C GLY A 413 0.25 -14.24 15.35
N VAL A 414 1.03 -14.93 14.53
CA VAL A 414 2.50 -14.91 14.61
C VAL A 414 3.05 -13.52 14.25
N ALA A 415 2.58 -12.91 13.17
CA ALA A 415 3.05 -11.58 12.75
C ALA A 415 2.66 -10.49 13.77
N SER A 416 1.47 -10.57 14.39
CA SER A 416 1.09 -9.65 15.47
C SER A 416 2.01 -9.80 16.69
N ALA A 417 2.34 -11.04 17.09
CA ALA A 417 3.23 -11.30 18.21
C ALA A 417 4.66 -10.79 17.92
N ILE A 418 5.17 -11.01 16.70
CA ILE A 418 6.46 -10.48 16.26
C ILE A 418 6.44 -8.95 16.24
N ALA A 419 5.40 -8.33 15.68
CA ALA A 419 5.28 -6.87 15.65
C ALA A 419 5.23 -6.27 17.06
N LEU A 420 4.46 -6.86 17.98
CA LEU A 420 4.46 -6.44 19.38
C LEU A 420 5.85 -6.61 20.00
N TYR A 421 6.54 -7.73 19.79
CA TYR A 421 7.89 -7.94 20.31
C TYR A 421 8.91 -6.90 19.79
N ILE A 422 8.82 -6.51 18.52
CA ILE A 422 9.72 -5.53 17.90
C ILE A 422 9.39 -4.11 18.36
N TYR A 423 8.11 -3.73 18.37
CA TYR A 423 7.68 -2.34 18.53
C TYR A 423 7.24 -1.97 19.95
N LEU A 424 6.98 -2.92 20.85
CA LEU A 424 6.59 -2.61 22.24
C LEU A 424 7.66 -1.81 23.00
N PRO A 425 8.99 -2.11 22.88
CA PRO A 425 10.02 -1.28 23.49
C PRO A 425 10.00 0.15 22.96
N LEU A 426 9.84 0.32 21.64
CA LEU A 426 9.74 1.64 21.00
C LEU A 426 8.55 2.43 21.55
N MET A 427 7.40 1.78 21.74
CA MET A 427 6.22 2.40 22.37
C MET A 427 6.49 2.79 23.82
N GLY A 428 7.25 1.99 24.57
CA GLY A 428 7.70 2.30 25.92
C GLY A 428 8.56 3.55 25.98
N ASP A 429 9.56 3.64 25.09
CA ASP A 429 10.46 4.80 24.99
C ASP A 429 9.67 6.08 24.66
N LEU A 430 8.72 5.99 23.72
CA LEU A 430 7.82 7.08 23.37
C LEU A 430 6.94 7.53 24.55
N MET A 431 6.33 6.58 25.29
CA MET A 431 5.46 6.89 26.43
C MET A 431 6.23 7.41 27.65
N SER A 432 7.49 7.00 27.84
CA SER A 432 8.33 7.46 28.95
C SER A 432 8.84 8.90 28.81
N GLY A 433 8.38 9.62 27.77
CA GLY A 433 8.81 10.99 27.52
C GLY A 433 10.25 11.06 27.02
N GLY A 434 10.67 10.10 26.18
CA GLY A 434 11.94 10.14 25.44
C GLY A 434 12.02 11.35 24.52
N MET A 435 12.24 12.53 25.10
CA MET A 435 12.17 13.87 24.49
C MET A 435 13.06 14.05 23.25
N ALA A 436 14.07 13.20 23.08
CA ALA A 436 14.95 13.25 21.92
C ALA A 436 14.24 12.85 20.61
N MET A 437 13.31 11.88 20.62
CA MET A 437 12.57 11.49 19.41
C MET A 437 11.46 12.48 19.02
N ILE A 438 10.85 13.15 20.01
CA ILE A 438 9.77 14.13 19.79
C ILE A 438 10.28 15.40 19.09
N SER A 439 11.59 15.68 19.18
CA SER A 439 12.21 16.83 18.50
C SER A 439 12.01 16.83 16.98
N ASN A 440 11.73 15.68 16.37
CA ASN A 440 11.35 15.57 14.96
C ASN A 440 10.00 14.82 14.80
N PRO A 441 8.86 15.53 14.81
CA PRO A 441 7.54 14.92 14.67
C PRO A 441 7.35 14.17 13.35
N MET A 442 8.11 14.52 12.31
CA MET A 442 8.08 13.81 11.03
C MET A 442 8.66 12.40 11.16
N MET A 443 9.78 12.23 11.87
CA MET A 443 10.38 10.93 12.14
C MET A 443 9.45 10.04 12.97
N VAL A 444 8.82 10.62 14.01
CA VAL A 444 7.79 9.91 14.80
C VAL A 444 6.67 9.41 13.89
N GLY A 445 6.20 10.25 12.96
CA GLY A 445 5.15 9.89 12.01
C GLY A 445 5.54 8.74 11.10
N VAL A 446 6.74 8.79 10.50
CA VAL A 446 7.25 7.73 9.61
C VAL A 446 7.41 6.41 10.36
N MET A 447 8.00 6.44 11.56
CA MET A 447 8.14 5.24 12.38
C MET A 447 6.79 4.65 12.76
N PHE A 448 5.82 5.49 13.13
CA PHE A 448 4.48 5.01 13.49
C PHE A 448 3.68 4.47 12.32
N VAL A 449 3.88 4.98 11.10
CA VAL A 449 3.28 4.38 9.90
C VAL A 449 3.70 2.91 9.80
N GLN A 450 4.98 2.60 10.02
CA GLN A 450 5.49 1.22 10.00
C GLN A 450 4.88 0.37 11.12
N VAL A 451 4.85 0.89 12.36
CA VAL A 451 4.22 0.22 13.51
C VAL A 451 2.75 -0.11 13.22
N MET A 452 2.00 0.88 12.71
CA MET A 452 0.58 0.72 12.41
C MET A 452 0.35 -0.28 11.27
N MET A 453 1.17 -0.28 10.22
CA MET A 453 1.06 -1.30 9.17
C MET A 453 1.39 -2.70 9.69
N ALA A 454 2.44 -2.82 10.52
CA ALA A 454 2.89 -4.09 11.09
C ALA A 454 1.88 -4.70 12.08
N LEU A 455 1.03 -3.89 12.72
CA LEU A 455 -0.01 -4.37 13.62
C LEU A 455 -1.37 -4.53 12.94
N VAL A 456 -1.83 -3.51 12.21
CA VAL A 456 -3.19 -3.48 11.66
C VAL A 456 -3.38 -4.57 10.60
N ILE A 457 -2.41 -4.82 9.72
CA ILE A 457 -2.57 -5.81 8.64
C ILE A 457 -2.70 -7.25 9.20
N PRO A 458 -1.81 -7.73 10.09
CA PRO A 458 -1.97 -9.04 10.73
C PRO A 458 -3.26 -9.17 11.56
N VAL A 459 -3.58 -8.17 12.38
CA VAL A 459 -4.79 -8.19 13.23
C VAL A 459 -6.05 -8.20 12.38
N ALA A 460 -6.13 -7.36 11.35
CA ALA A 460 -7.24 -7.37 10.40
C ALA A 460 -7.37 -8.74 9.73
N THR A 461 -6.25 -9.33 9.30
CA THR A 461 -6.25 -10.67 8.70
C THR A 461 -6.81 -11.71 9.65
N PHE A 462 -6.34 -11.73 10.89
CA PHE A 462 -6.83 -12.63 11.92
C PHE A 462 -8.35 -12.51 12.14
N ILE A 463 -8.87 -11.29 12.18
CA ILE A 463 -10.30 -11.01 12.36
C ILE A 463 -11.12 -11.40 11.13
N PHE A 464 -10.65 -11.07 9.92
CA PHE A 464 -11.40 -11.30 8.69
C PHE A 464 -11.55 -12.77 8.34
N VAL A 465 -10.52 -13.59 8.55
CA VAL A 465 -10.58 -15.03 8.20
C VAL A 465 -11.50 -15.85 9.11
N GLN A 466 -11.85 -15.31 10.29
CA GLN A 466 -12.82 -15.93 11.20
C GLN A 466 -14.27 -15.70 10.78
N ARG A 467 -14.51 -14.77 9.84
CA ARG A 467 -15.87 -14.50 9.37
C ARG A 467 -16.44 -15.72 8.65
N LYS A 468 -17.70 -16.04 8.95
CA LYS A 468 -18.42 -17.14 8.28
C LYS A 468 -18.64 -16.77 6.80
N ILE A 469 -17.99 -17.50 5.90
CA ILE A 469 -18.28 -17.48 4.45
C ILE A 469 -19.71 -18.00 4.26
N ARG A 470 -20.52 -17.32 3.45
CA ARG A 470 -21.88 -17.78 3.16
C ARG A 470 -21.80 -18.96 2.21
N ASP A 471 -22.49 -20.06 2.55
CA ASP A 471 -22.59 -21.21 1.66
C ASP A 471 -23.47 -20.82 0.45
N PRO A 472 -22.95 -20.85 -0.79
CA PRO A 472 -23.74 -20.59 -1.99
C PRO A 472 -24.95 -21.52 -2.13
N LYS A 473 -24.91 -22.76 -1.59
CA LYS A 473 -26.06 -23.67 -1.62
C LYS A 473 -27.22 -23.19 -0.74
N ALA A 474 -26.90 -22.57 0.40
CA ALA A 474 -27.91 -22.00 1.29
C ALA A 474 -28.61 -20.77 0.67
N LEU A 475 -27.96 -20.09 -0.30
CA LEU A 475 -28.55 -18.97 -1.02
C LEU A 475 -29.47 -19.42 -2.16
N ALA A 476 -29.14 -20.52 -2.85
CA ALA A 476 -30.01 -21.08 -3.89
C ALA A 476 -31.36 -21.56 -3.33
N GLN A 477 -31.37 -22.10 -2.10
CA GLN A 477 -32.59 -22.61 -1.44
C GLN A 477 -33.50 -21.52 -0.87
N THR A 478 -33.04 -20.27 -0.72
CA THR A 478 -33.87 -19.16 -0.21
C THR A 478 -34.71 -18.47 -1.29
N PHE A 479 -34.51 -18.82 -2.57
CA PHE A 479 -35.22 -18.24 -3.71
C PHE A 479 -36.10 -19.24 -4.46
N GLU A 480 -36.23 -20.47 -3.95
CA GLU A 480 -37.31 -21.42 -4.29
C GLU A 480 -38.41 -21.33 -3.23
#